data_AF-A0A0Q9K8S3-F1
#
_entry.id   AF-A0A0Q9K8S3-F1
#
_cell.length_a   1.000
_cell.length_b   1.000
_cell.length_c   1.000
_cell.angle_alpha   90.00
_cell.angle_beta   90.00
_cell.angle_gamma   90.00
#
_symmetry.space_group_name_H-M   'P 1'
#
loop_
_entity.id
_entity.type
_entity.pdbx_description
1 polymer ?
#
loop_
_entity_poly.entity_id
_entity_poly.type
_entity_poly.pdbx_seq_one_letter_code
_entity_poly.pdbx_strand_id
1 'polypeptide(L)'
;MATYKTDWSSSDFINFGDWNRIESNVLDLATYLQGIQYSVPTPSVVINRTVASIDFLSSINRIENGLGAIQSAFGMTPPNYLSKKTWTIGMGFSFDDVNRLENNTQILKTYGDLIVKSYKYSGALTCGDQGGLY
;
A
#
# COMPACT_ATOMS: atom_id res chain seq x y z
N MET A 1 -0.66 -7.33 -11.20
CA MET A 1 -0.01 -6.09 -10.70
C MET A 1 -1.10 -5.25 -10.06
N ALA A 2 -0.85 -4.69 -8.88
CA ALA A 2 -1.79 -3.81 -8.19
C ALA A 2 -2.14 -2.59 -9.06
N THR A 3 -3.41 -2.21 -9.10
CA THR A 3 -3.90 -1.05 -9.84
C THR A 3 -4.47 -0.04 -8.84
N TYR A 4 -3.76 1.06 -8.64
CA TYR A 4 -4.15 2.14 -7.74
C TYR A 4 -4.92 3.21 -8.51
N LYS A 5 -6.13 3.54 -8.06
CA LYS A 5 -6.92 4.66 -8.59
C LYS A 5 -6.81 5.81 -7.58
N THR A 6 -6.09 6.87 -7.96
CA THR A 6 -5.74 7.98 -7.04
C THR A 6 -6.35 9.31 -7.45
N ASP A 7 -7.29 9.28 -8.40
CA ASP A 7 -7.94 10.41 -9.05
C ASP A 7 -9.47 10.36 -8.91
N TRP A 8 -9.96 9.81 -7.80
CA TRP A 8 -11.37 9.81 -7.47
C TRP A 8 -11.90 11.24 -7.39
N SER A 9 -13.06 11.46 -8.01
CA SER A 9 -13.76 12.74 -8.05
C SER A 9 -15.09 12.68 -7.31
N SER A 10 -15.74 13.83 -7.14
CA SER A 10 -17.09 13.91 -6.56
C SER A 10 -18.17 13.21 -7.40
N SER A 11 -17.89 12.93 -8.68
CA SER A 11 -18.80 12.16 -9.54
C SER A 11 -18.59 10.65 -9.48
N ASP A 12 -17.51 10.19 -8.86
CA ASP A 12 -17.24 8.77 -8.70
C ASP A 12 -17.96 8.17 -7.49
N PHE A 13 -18.40 6.92 -7.63
CA PHE A 13 -18.98 6.15 -6.53
C PHE A 13 -18.17 4.88 -6.32
N ILE A 14 -17.78 4.63 -5.06
CA ILE A 14 -17.10 3.39 -4.70
C ILE A 14 -18.11 2.23 -4.70
N ASN A 15 -17.83 1.18 -5.47
CA ASN A 15 -18.67 -0.02 -5.51
C ASN A 15 -17.97 -1.21 -4.84
N PHE A 16 -18.67 -2.34 -4.77
CA PHE A 16 -18.14 -3.59 -4.17
C PHE A 16 -16.84 -4.08 -4.84
N GLY A 17 -16.72 -3.90 -6.17
CA GLY A 17 -15.54 -4.26 -6.93
C GLY A 17 -14.34 -3.38 -6.58
N ASP A 18 -14.57 -2.09 -6.36
CA ASP A 18 -13.54 -1.16 -5.90
C ASP A 18 -13.06 -1.49 -4.50
N TRP A 19 -13.96 -1.83 -3.57
CA TRP A 19 -13.57 -2.30 -2.24
C TRP A 19 -12.72 -3.56 -2.29
N ASN A 20 -13.10 -4.54 -3.12
CA ASN A 20 -12.30 -5.75 -3.33
C ASN A 20 -10.91 -5.40 -3.90
N ARG A 21 -10.85 -4.49 -4.87
CA ARG A 21 -9.59 -4.04 -5.49
C ARG A 21 -8.68 -3.34 -4.47
N ILE A 22 -9.21 -2.43 -3.67
CA ILE A 22 -8.43 -1.70 -2.66
C ILE A 22 -7.88 -2.66 -1.62
N GLU A 23 -8.70 -3.58 -1.08
CA GLU A 23 -8.22 -4.58 -0.12
C GLU A 23 -7.22 -5.56 -0.75
N SER A 24 -7.46 -5.99 -1.98
CA SER A 24 -6.52 -6.83 -2.73
C SER A 24 -5.17 -6.11 -2.92
N ASN A 25 -5.18 -4.81 -3.24
CA ASN A 25 -3.95 -4.04 -3.39
C ASN A 25 -3.15 -3.96 -2.08
N VAL A 26 -3.83 -3.83 -0.93
CA VAL A 26 -3.17 -3.82 0.38
C VAL A 26 -2.57 -5.20 0.71
N LEU A 27 -3.26 -6.29 0.36
CA LEU A 27 -2.71 -7.65 0.50
C LEU A 27 -1.52 -7.89 -0.44
N ASP A 28 -1.61 -7.46 -1.69
CA ASP A 28 -0.55 -7.57 -2.68
C ASP A 28 0.69 -6.79 -2.24
N LEU A 29 0.50 -5.60 -1.67
CA LEU A 29 1.59 -4.81 -1.08
C LEU A 29 2.27 -5.58 0.06
N ALA A 30 1.52 -6.13 1.01
CA ALA A 30 2.08 -6.91 2.10
C ALA A 30 2.87 -8.12 1.59
N THR A 31 2.29 -8.86 0.64
CA THR A 31 2.91 -10.03 0.01
C THR A 31 4.20 -9.67 -0.72
N TYR A 32 4.19 -8.56 -1.47
CA TYR A 32 5.38 -8.03 -2.13
C TYR A 32 6.48 -7.67 -1.14
N LEU A 33 6.14 -6.98 -0.04
CA LEU A 33 7.10 -6.59 0.99
C LEU A 33 7.69 -7.80 1.71
N GLN A 34 6.88 -8.81 2.02
CA GLN A 34 7.36 -10.10 2.53
C GLN A 34 8.32 -10.78 1.53
N GLY A 35 8.02 -10.72 0.24
CA GLY A 35 8.89 -11.24 -0.82
C GLY A 35 10.28 -10.62 -0.86
N ILE A 36 10.40 -9.33 -0.50
CA ILE A 36 11.67 -8.62 -0.37
C ILE A 36 12.26 -8.68 1.05
N GLN A 37 11.81 -9.66 1.86
CA GLN A 37 12.29 -9.97 3.21
C GLN A 37 11.96 -8.92 4.29
N TYR A 38 10.97 -8.04 4.05
CA TYR A 38 10.44 -7.18 5.12
C TYR A 38 9.50 -7.96 6.04
N SER A 39 9.65 -7.78 7.35
CA SER A 39 8.75 -8.34 8.36
C SER A 39 7.48 -7.48 8.48
N VAL A 40 6.56 -7.64 7.52
CA VAL A 40 5.24 -6.98 7.56
C VAL A 40 4.15 -8.00 7.92
N PRO A 41 3.18 -7.64 8.77
CA PRO A 41 2.05 -8.52 9.05
C PRO A 41 1.16 -8.66 7.80
N THR A 42 0.61 -9.85 7.59
CA THR A 42 -0.39 -10.06 6.54
C THR A 42 -1.72 -9.44 6.98
N PRO A 43 -2.26 -8.44 6.26
CA PRO A 43 -3.50 -7.79 6.62
C PRO A 43 -4.69 -8.73 6.43
N SER A 44 -5.68 -8.66 7.33
CA SER A 44 -6.97 -9.30 7.09
C SER A 44 -7.69 -8.59 5.96
N VAL A 45 -8.16 -9.34 4.96
CA VAL A 45 -8.89 -8.78 3.82
C VAL A 45 -10.18 -9.55 3.51
N VAL A 46 -11.13 -8.85 2.91
CA VAL A 46 -12.34 -9.36 2.28
C VAL A 46 -12.27 -8.95 0.82
N ILE A 47 -12.21 -9.91 -0.10
CA ILE A 47 -12.03 -9.65 -1.55
C ILE A 47 -13.11 -10.31 -2.41
N ASN A 48 -14.14 -10.86 -1.78
CA ASN A 48 -15.24 -11.58 -2.41
C ASN A 48 -16.58 -10.85 -2.23
N ARG A 49 -16.55 -9.51 -2.09
CA ARG A 49 -17.79 -8.72 -2.06
C ARG A 49 -18.53 -8.80 -3.39
N THR A 50 -19.84 -8.77 -3.31
CA THR A 50 -20.76 -8.78 -4.45
C THR A 50 -21.73 -7.61 -4.32
N VAL A 51 -22.64 -7.45 -5.29
CA VAL A 51 -23.75 -6.48 -5.25
C VAL A 51 -24.63 -6.61 -4.00
N ALA A 52 -24.67 -7.79 -3.37
CA ALA A 52 -25.47 -8.04 -2.16
C ALA A 52 -24.67 -7.78 -0.86
N SER A 53 -23.36 -7.51 -0.96
CA SER A 53 -22.52 -7.24 0.19
C SER A 53 -22.73 -5.82 0.68
N ILE A 54 -22.85 -5.66 2.00
CA ILE A 54 -22.96 -4.36 2.65
C ILE A 54 -21.62 -4.06 3.33
N ASP A 55 -21.03 -2.91 3.00
CA ASP A 55 -19.84 -2.42 3.68
C ASP A 55 -20.21 -1.56 4.88
N PHE A 56 -19.44 -1.75 5.95
CA PHE A 56 -19.60 -1.04 7.21
C PHE A 56 -18.32 -0.28 7.56
N LEU A 57 -18.38 0.58 8.57
CA LEU A 57 -17.19 1.29 9.09
C LEU A 57 -16.05 0.34 9.46
N SER A 58 -16.36 -0.88 9.89
CA SER A 58 -15.38 -1.94 10.16
C SER A 58 -14.58 -2.35 8.91
N SER A 59 -15.17 -2.29 7.72
CA SER A 59 -14.46 -2.55 6.46
C SER A 59 -13.37 -1.51 6.23
N ILE A 60 -13.70 -0.23 6.42
CA ILE A 60 -12.75 0.88 6.21
C ILE A 60 -11.64 0.81 7.26
N ASN A 61 -12.00 0.62 8.53
CA ASN A 61 -11.03 0.49 9.62
C ASN A 61 -10.11 -0.73 9.43
N ARG A 62 -10.58 -1.82 8.83
CA ARG A 62 -9.73 -2.97 8.50
C ARG A 62 -8.64 -2.59 7.50
N ILE A 63 -8.98 -1.86 6.44
CA ILE A 63 -8.04 -1.34 5.44
C ILE A 63 -7.01 -0.42 6.10
N GLU A 64 -7.47 0.55 6.89
CA GLU A 64 -6.62 1.52 7.60
C GLU A 64 -5.65 0.82 8.56
N ASN A 65 -6.14 -0.17 9.30
CA ASN A 65 -5.30 -0.93 10.23
C ASN A 65 -4.28 -1.79 9.49
N GLY A 66 -4.65 -2.40 8.36
CA GLY A 66 -3.71 -3.12 7.50
C GLY A 66 -2.60 -2.22 6.98
N LEU A 67 -2.96 -1.09 6.37
CA LEU A 67 -1.99 -0.10 5.88
C LEU A 67 -1.13 0.51 6.98
N GLY A 68 -1.73 0.84 8.13
CA GLY A 68 -1.00 1.37 9.28
C GLY A 68 -0.01 0.37 9.87
N ALA A 69 -0.35 -0.92 9.89
CA ALA A 69 0.53 -1.97 10.34
C ALA A 69 1.71 -2.19 9.37
N ILE A 70 1.44 -2.18 8.06
CA ILE A 70 2.49 -2.24 7.03
C ILE A 70 3.41 -1.03 7.14
N GLN A 71 2.86 0.18 7.26
CA GLN A 71 3.65 1.40 7.41
C GLN A 71 4.51 1.38 8.68
N SER A 72 3.96 0.91 9.80
CA SER A 72 4.72 0.80 11.05
C SER A 72 5.90 -0.17 10.92
N ALA A 73 5.75 -1.23 10.13
CA ALA A 73 6.81 -2.20 9.86
C ALA A 73 7.96 -1.65 8.97
N PHE A 74 7.75 -0.55 8.23
CA PHE A 74 8.85 0.15 7.57
C PHE A 74 9.78 0.89 8.54
N GLY A 75 9.33 1.17 9.78
CA GLY A 75 10.10 1.94 10.76
C GLY A 75 10.32 3.41 10.41
N MET A 76 9.70 3.89 9.33
CA MET A 76 9.71 5.30 8.91
C MET A 76 8.38 5.70 8.29
N THR A 77 8.07 6.99 8.31
CA THR A 77 6.93 7.56 7.60
C THR A 77 7.43 8.17 6.28
N PRO A 78 7.08 7.59 5.11
CA PRO A 78 7.47 8.19 3.85
C PRO A 78 6.92 9.62 3.69
N PRO A 79 7.67 10.54 3.06
CA PRO A 79 7.16 11.81 2.57
C PRO A 79 5.81 11.65 1.86
N ASN A 80 4.89 12.57 2.11
CA ASN A 80 3.52 12.60 1.59
C ASN A 80 2.61 11.44 2.05
N TYR A 81 3.09 10.51 2.89
CA TYR A 81 2.21 9.55 3.54
C TYR A 81 1.31 10.27 4.53
N LEU A 82 0.00 10.17 4.33
CA LEU A 82 -0.98 10.81 5.20
C LEU A 82 -1.37 9.86 6.33
N SER A 83 -1.50 10.40 7.54
CA SER A 83 -1.81 9.62 8.74
C SER A 83 -3.08 8.77 8.58
N LYS A 84 -3.07 7.59 9.22
CA LYS A 84 -4.24 6.72 9.29
C LYS A 84 -5.41 7.44 9.99
N LYS A 85 -6.64 7.13 9.58
CA LYS A 85 -7.86 7.59 10.27
C LYS A 85 -8.52 6.41 10.98
N THR A 86 -9.16 6.68 12.11
CA THR A 86 -10.05 5.73 12.77
C THR A 86 -11.48 6.20 12.55
N TRP A 87 -12.24 5.42 11.80
CA TRP A 87 -13.60 5.73 11.38
C TRP A 87 -14.60 5.39 12.48
N THR A 88 -15.40 6.39 12.86
CA THR A 88 -16.47 6.27 13.86
C THR A 88 -17.80 6.73 13.26
N ILE A 89 -18.91 6.38 13.92
CA ILE A 89 -20.26 6.74 13.46
C ILE A 89 -20.39 8.26 13.38
N GLY A 90 -20.94 8.76 12.28
CA GLY A 90 -21.12 10.19 12.03
C GLY A 90 -19.96 10.86 11.28
N MET A 91 -18.84 10.16 11.05
CA MET A 91 -17.80 10.63 10.14
C MET A 91 -18.24 10.40 8.69
N GLY A 92 -18.19 11.45 7.86
CA GLY A 92 -18.40 11.35 6.42
C GLY A 92 -17.18 10.76 5.73
N PHE A 93 -17.39 9.80 4.84
CA PHE A 93 -16.34 9.21 3.99
C PHE A 93 -16.50 9.75 2.56
N SER A 94 -15.49 10.45 2.05
CA SER A 94 -15.54 11.07 0.72
C SER A 94 -14.52 10.47 -0.26
N PHE A 95 -14.57 10.90 -1.52
CA PHE A 95 -13.60 10.52 -2.54
C PHE A 95 -12.15 10.92 -2.16
N ASP A 96 -11.97 12.01 -1.40
CA ASP A 96 -10.66 12.42 -0.90
C ASP A 96 -10.06 11.37 0.05
N ASP A 97 -10.90 10.69 0.84
CA ASP A 97 -10.45 9.63 1.75
C ASP A 97 -10.04 8.37 0.99
N VAL A 98 -10.75 8.05 -0.10
CA VAL A 98 -10.37 6.96 -1.01
C VAL A 98 -9.04 7.28 -1.67
N ASN A 99 -8.90 8.49 -2.23
CA ASN A 99 -7.64 8.97 -2.79
C ASN A 99 -6.50 8.87 -1.78
N ARG A 100 -6.72 9.28 -0.53
CA ARG A 100 -5.71 9.15 0.52
C ARG A 100 -5.28 7.69 0.73
N LEU A 101 -6.23 6.76 0.86
CA LEU A 101 -5.94 5.34 1.08
C LEU A 101 -5.12 4.74 -0.07
N GLU A 102 -5.55 5.01 -1.30
CA GLU A 102 -4.88 4.47 -2.50
C GLU A 102 -3.50 5.12 -2.71
N ASN A 103 -3.37 6.43 -2.51
CA ASN A 103 -2.09 7.13 -2.55
C ASN A 103 -1.12 6.59 -1.49
N ASN A 104 -1.56 6.40 -0.25
CA ASN A 104 -0.74 5.82 0.80
C ASN A 104 -0.23 4.42 0.42
N THR A 105 -1.09 3.60 -0.18
CA THR A 105 -0.71 2.26 -0.65
C THR A 105 0.35 2.35 -1.77
N GLN A 106 0.15 3.26 -2.72
CA GLN A 106 1.09 3.49 -3.82
C GLN A 106 2.45 4.02 -3.33
N ILE A 107 2.46 4.93 -2.35
CA ILE A 107 3.68 5.47 -1.73
C ILE A 107 4.49 4.34 -1.10
N LEU A 108 3.85 3.52 -0.26
CA LEU A 108 4.54 2.38 0.38
C LEU A 108 5.11 1.41 -0.67
N LYS A 109 4.38 1.14 -1.75
CA LYS A 109 4.87 0.31 -2.85
C LYS A 109 6.11 0.92 -3.53
N THR A 110 6.07 2.22 -3.80
CA THR A 110 7.15 2.97 -4.46
C THR A 110 8.42 2.94 -3.61
N TYR A 111 8.29 3.11 -2.29
CA TYR A 111 9.41 3.02 -1.37
C TYR A 111 9.99 1.59 -1.32
N GLY A 112 9.14 0.57 -1.31
CA GLY A 112 9.59 -0.82 -1.46
C GLY A 112 10.40 -1.04 -2.73
N ASP A 113 9.96 -0.49 -3.87
CA ASP A 113 10.70 -0.56 -5.14
C ASP A 113 12.04 0.18 -5.09
N LEU A 114 12.12 1.35 -4.44
CA LEU A 114 13.36 2.10 -4.27
C LEU A 114 14.37 1.32 -3.42
N ILE A 115 13.90 0.66 -2.36
CA ILE A 115 14.73 -0.21 -1.51
C ILE A 115 15.27 -1.39 -2.33
N VAL A 116 14.43 -2.07 -3.11
CA VAL A 116 14.91 -3.15 -4.00
C VAL A 116 15.94 -2.64 -5.01
N LYS A 117 15.73 -1.46 -5.58
CA LYS A 117 16.68 -0.84 -6.50
C LYS A 117 18.00 -0.52 -5.80
N SER A 118 17.99 0.03 -4.58
CA SER A 118 19.23 0.35 -3.86
C SER A 118 20.07 -0.90 -3.56
N TYR A 119 19.45 -2.02 -3.16
CA TYR A 119 20.17 -3.29 -2.97
C TYR A 119 20.90 -3.76 -4.23
N LYS A 120 20.35 -3.55 -5.42
CA LYS A 120 21.02 -3.90 -6.68
C LYS A 120 22.26 -3.04 -6.96
N TYR A 121 22.24 -1.77 -6.58
CA TYR A 121 23.39 -0.86 -6.79
C TYR A 121 24.50 -1.06 -5.75
N SER A 122 24.19 -1.45 -4.52
CA SER A 122 25.19 -1.73 -3.48
C SER A 122 25.91 -3.07 -3.65
N GLY A 123 25.44 -3.95 -4.55
CA GLY A 123 26.00 -5.28 -4.80
C GLY A 123 27.00 -5.40 -5.96
N ALA A 124 27.27 -4.31 -6.69
CA ALA A 124 28.15 -4.32 -7.87
C ALA A 124 29.33 -3.35 -7.72
N LEU A 125 30.23 -3.64 -6.76
CA LEU A 125 31.62 -3.19 -6.86
C LEU A 125 32.44 -4.36 -7.41
N THR A 126 32.63 -4.39 -8.72
CA THR A 126 33.76 -5.10 -9.32
C THR A 126 35.03 -4.32 -8.96
N CYS A 127 35.52 -4.52 -7.75
CA CYS A 127 36.90 -4.17 -7.38
C CYS A 127 37.84 -5.13 -8.11
N GLY A 128 38.10 -4.86 -9.38
CA GLY A 128 38.92 -5.75 -10.20
C GLY A 128 39.16 -5.30 -11.63
N ASP A 129 39.00 -4.02 -11.97
CA ASP A 129 39.55 -3.56 -13.25
C ASP A 129 41.06 -3.42 -13.07
N GLN A 130 41.75 -4.42 -13.61
CA GLN A 130 43.15 -4.71 -13.43
C GLN A 130 44.00 -3.51 -13.85
N GLY A 131 44.72 -2.94 -12.90
CA GLY A 131 45.96 -2.22 -13.20
C GLY A 131 46.95 -3.16 -13.87
N GLY A 132 46.96 -3.17 -15.20
CA GLY A 132 48.05 -3.68 -16.00
C GLY A 132 49.03 -2.55 -16.29
N LEU A 133 50.05 -2.39 -15.45
CA LEU A 133 51.31 -1.81 -15.89
C LEU A 133 52.16 -2.95 -16.46
N TYR A 134 52.14 -3.09 -17.78
CA TYR A 134 53.23 -3.70 -18.56
C TYR A 134 53.26 -3.05 -19.95
#